data_AF-A0A921G0G8-F1
#
_entry.id   AF-A0A921G0G8-F1
#
_cell.length_a   1.000
_cell.length_b   1.000
_cell.length_c   1.000
_cell.angle_alpha   90.00
_cell.angle_beta   90.00
_cell.angle_gamma   90.00
#
_symmetry.space_group_name_H-M   'P 1'
#
loop_
_entity.id
_entity.type
_entity.pdbx_description
1 polymer ?
#
loop_
_entity_poly.entity_id
_entity_poly.type
_entity_poly.pdbx_seq_one_letter_code
_entity_poly.pdbx_strand_id
1 'polypeptide(L)'
;MKKFLFMFFTAFLAFSIFHNGNTVKANQSEDSYTDSVVFDSEIEPIKGTNGDGAFELGFIISHGLLNSPVSEWHKGSLDFPAMSLVSHYKKHGKEVKASSAADYLNKAIEYRRTAKKGVKPSKVSGAVAGVKRYKKNGKYIDLAPDNRIISFGTQ
;
A
#
# COMPACT_ATOMS: atom_id res chain seq x y z
N MET A 1 17.16 -25.24 50.86
CA MET A 1 17.21 -26.48 50.05
C MET A 1 18.01 -26.18 48.78
N LYS A 2 19.09 -26.93 48.53
CA LYS A 2 20.13 -26.63 47.53
C LYS A 2 19.91 -27.46 46.25
N LYS A 3 19.89 -26.75 45.12
CA LYS A 3 20.38 -27.05 43.74
C LYS A 3 20.35 -28.50 43.23
N PHE A 4 19.64 -28.71 42.13
CA PHE A 4 19.74 -29.92 41.29
C PHE A 4 20.94 -29.83 40.33
N LEU A 5 21.67 -30.93 40.30
CA LEU A 5 22.82 -31.27 39.46
C LEU A 5 22.34 -32.39 38.52
N PHE A 6 22.63 -32.33 37.23
CA PHE A 6 22.88 -33.54 36.45
C PHE A 6 23.87 -33.26 35.30
N MET A 7 24.87 -34.14 35.25
CA MET A 7 26.04 -34.14 34.37
C MET A 7 25.78 -34.84 33.03
N PHE A 8 26.60 -34.44 32.06
CA PHE A 8 26.92 -35.00 30.73
C PHE A 8 27.17 -36.52 30.71
N PHE A 9 27.09 -37.17 29.52
CA PHE A 9 28.18 -37.98 28.95
C PHE A 9 27.99 -38.34 27.44
N THR A 10 29.15 -38.46 26.78
CA THR A 10 29.60 -38.74 25.38
C THR A 10 29.24 -40.14 24.83
N ALA A 11 29.55 -40.63 23.61
CA ALA A 11 29.87 -40.18 22.24
C ALA A 11 30.00 -41.47 21.37
N PHE A 12 29.77 -41.35 20.05
CA PHE A 12 30.30 -42.10 18.88
C PHE A 12 30.45 -43.64 18.84
N LEU A 13 29.90 -44.25 17.77
CA LEU A 13 30.54 -45.36 17.05
C LEU A 13 30.23 -45.28 15.54
N ALA A 14 31.26 -45.45 14.71
CA ALA A 14 31.19 -45.51 13.25
C ALA A 14 31.28 -46.97 12.76
N PHE A 15 30.64 -47.28 11.63
CA PHE A 15 30.98 -48.44 10.81
C PHE A 15 30.65 -48.17 9.34
N SER A 16 31.60 -48.47 8.46
CA SER A 16 31.50 -48.39 7.00
C SER A 16 31.33 -49.80 6.41
N ILE A 17 30.68 -49.96 5.24
CA ILE A 17 31.16 -50.67 4.02
C ILE A 17 30.05 -50.80 2.93
N PHE A 18 30.39 -50.26 1.74
CA PHE A 18 30.09 -50.55 0.31
C PHE A 18 28.70 -50.87 -0.31
N HIS A 19 28.35 -49.98 -1.25
CA HIS A 19 27.80 -50.09 -2.63
C HIS A 19 26.76 -51.15 -3.02
N ASN A 20 25.57 -50.67 -3.42
CA ASN A 20 24.96 -51.07 -4.70
C ASN A 20 24.14 -49.90 -5.27
N GLY A 21 24.26 -49.68 -6.59
CA GLY A 21 23.68 -48.53 -7.27
C GLY A 21 22.17 -48.63 -7.44
N ASN A 22 21.48 -47.51 -7.17
CA ASN A 22 20.35 -47.04 -7.97
C ASN A 22 19.98 -45.64 -7.46
N THR A 23 20.16 -44.62 -8.29
CA THR A 23 19.78 -43.24 -7.97
C THR A 23 18.28 -43.07 -8.22
N VAL A 24 17.50 -43.09 -7.14
CA VAL A 24 16.13 -42.56 -7.12
C VAL A 24 16.17 -41.32 -6.23
N LYS A 25 16.05 -40.13 -6.82
CA LYS A 25 16.01 -38.88 -6.07
C LYS A 25 14.68 -38.77 -5.33
N ALA A 26 14.76 -38.75 -4.00
CA ALA A 26 13.66 -38.56 -3.07
C ALA A 26 13.50 -37.08 -2.66
N ASN A 27 12.35 -36.84 -2.04
CA ASN A 27 11.63 -35.59 -1.81
C ASN A 27 12.25 -34.59 -0.79
N GLN A 28 11.78 -33.34 -0.97
CA GLN A 28 11.57 -32.20 -0.06
C GLN A 28 12.00 -32.27 1.41
N SER A 29 12.70 -31.21 1.88
CA SER A 29 12.20 -30.29 2.92
C SER A 29 13.14 -29.09 3.19
N GLU A 30 12.53 -27.90 3.35
CA GLU A 30 12.91 -26.73 4.15
C GLU A 30 13.97 -25.69 3.65
N ASP A 31 13.43 -24.49 3.44
CA ASP A 31 13.92 -23.17 3.89
C ASP A 31 14.94 -22.38 3.05
N SER A 32 14.39 -21.58 2.11
CA SER A 32 14.63 -20.13 2.05
C SER A 32 13.62 -19.45 1.12
N TYR A 33 12.60 -18.81 1.70
CA TYR A 33 11.67 -17.97 0.95
C TYR A 33 12.39 -16.68 0.54
N THR A 34 13.06 -16.74 -0.61
CA THR A 34 13.39 -15.54 -1.39
C THR A 34 12.25 -15.35 -2.37
N ASP A 35 11.37 -14.39 -2.07
CA ASP A 35 10.34 -13.92 -3.00
C ASP A 35 11.04 -13.17 -4.14
N SER A 36 11.63 -13.95 -5.03
CA SER A 36 12.17 -13.47 -6.28
C SER A 36 10.95 -13.13 -7.13
N VAL A 37 10.63 -11.84 -7.22
CA VAL A 37 9.61 -11.35 -8.15
C VAL A 37 10.05 -11.76 -9.54
N VAL A 38 9.51 -12.87 -10.03
CA VAL A 38 9.60 -13.28 -11.42
C VAL A 38 8.80 -12.25 -12.20
N PHE A 39 9.51 -11.28 -12.75
CA PHE A 39 8.96 -10.36 -13.74
C PHE A 39 8.83 -11.17 -15.03
N ASP A 40 7.72 -11.90 -15.17
CA ASP A 40 7.35 -12.49 -16.46
C ASP A 40 7.24 -11.34 -17.45
N SER A 41 8.22 -11.28 -18.34
CA SER A 41 8.44 -10.20 -19.29
C SER A 41 7.51 -10.29 -20.49
N GLU A 42 6.23 -10.56 -20.26
CA GLU A 42 5.16 -10.26 -21.21
C GLU A 42 4.43 -9.03 -20.71
N ILE A 43 5.08 -7.87 -20.86
CA ILE A 43 4.34 -6.61 -20.94
C ILE A 43 3.57 -6.67 -22.26
N GLU A 44 2.34 -7.19 -22.18
CA GLU A 44 1.36 -6.99 -23.24
C GLU A 44 1.23 -5.48 -23.45
N PRO A 45 1.47 -4.95 -24.67
CA PRO A 45 1.22 -3.56 -24.94
C PRO A 45 -0.24 -3.28 -24.59
N ILE A 46 -0.50 -2.29 -23.72
CA ILE A 46 -1.87 -1.87 -23.38
C ILE A 46 -2.49 -1.30 -24.65
N LYS A 47 -3.10 -2.20 -25.44
CA LYS A 47 -3.58 -1.93 -26.79
C LYS A 47 -4.75 -0.96 -26.69
N GLY A 48 -4.52 0.29 -27.10
CA GLY A 48 -5.53 1.36 -27.12
C GLY A 48 -5.34 2.49 -26.12
N THR A 49 -4.18 2.60 -25.44
CA THR A 49 -3.88 3.76 -24.58
C THR A 49 -3.11 4.83 -25.36
N ASN A 50 -3.48 6.10 -25.19
CA ASN A 50 -2.95 7.23 -25.94
C ASN A 50 -1.59 7.72 -25.37
N GLY A 51 -0.80 6.81 -24.79
CA GLY A 51 0.39 7.14 -23.99
C GLY A 51 0.09 7.66 -22.57
N ASP A 52 -1.19 7.92 -22.26
CA ASP A 52 -1.69 8.37 -20.97
C ASP A 52 -1.47 7.34 -19.85
N GLY A 53 -1.74 6.06 -20.12
CA GLY A 53 -1.55 4.97 -19.15
C GLY A 53 -0.08 4.79 -18.72
N ALA A 54 0.86 4.95 -19.64
CA ALA A 54 2.30 4.85 -19.33
C ALA A 54 2.76 6.04 -18.45
N PHE A 55 2.25 7.24 -18.73
CA PHE A 55 2.52 8.41 -17.91
C PHE A 55 1.90 8.28 -16.51
N GLU A 56 0.66 7.82 -16.39
CA GLU A 56 0.02 7.58 -15.09
C GLU A 56 0.80 6.55 -14.26
N LEU A 57 1.19 5.42 -14.86
CA LEU A 57 1.98 4.39 -14.19
C LEU A 57 3.34 4.93 -13.72
N GLY A 58 4.06 5.64 -14.59
CA GLY A 58 5.33 6.27 -14.24
C GLY A 58 5.19 7.26 -13.08
N PHE A 59 4.11 8.06 -13.08
CA PHE A 59 3.81 9.01 -12.01
C PHE A 59 3.49 8.33 -10.68
N ILE A 60 2.74 7.22 -10.71
CA ILE A 60 2.44 6.40 -9.51
C ILE A 60 3.73 5.86 -8.91
N ILE A 61 4.60 5.27 -9.73
CA ILE A 61 5.88 4.70 -9.29
C ILE A 61 6.78 5.80 -8.71
N SER A 62 6.94 6.93 -9.41
CA SER A 62 7.86 8.00 -9.00
C SER A 62 7.46 8.70 -7.69
N HIS A 63 6.20 8.56 -7.26
CA HIS A 63 5.69 9.16 -6.01
C HIS A 63 5.45 8.13 -4.91
N GLY A 64 5.94 6.89 -5.07
CA GLY A 64 5.82 5.84 -4.05
C GLY A 64 4.37 5.41 -3.81
N LEU A 65 3.52 5.51 -4.84
CA LEU A 65 2.11 5.12 -4.78
C LEU A 65 1.87 3.72 -5.34
N LEU A 66 2.93 2.99 -5.72
CA LEU A 66 2.80 1.59 -6.13
C LEU A 66 2.13 0.79 -5.00
N ASN A 67 1.14 -0.03 -5.34
CA ASN A 67 0.29 -0.79 -4.40
C ASN A 67 -0.58 0.07 -3.46
N SER A 68 -0.61 1.40 -3.61
CA SER A 68 -1.55 2.24 -2.87
C SER A 68 -2.94 2.21 -3.51
N PRO A 69 -4.03 2.31 -2.73
CA PRO A 69 -5.40 2.30 -3.25
C PRO A 69 -5.78 3.66 -3.85
N VAL A 70 -5.06 4.10 -4.89
CA VAL A 70 -5.21 5.44 -5.50
C VAL A 70 -6.60 5.67 -6.08
N SER A 71 -7.33 4.61 -6.43
CA SER A 71 -8.73 4.64 -6.87
C SER A 71 -9.69 5.23 -5.83
N GLU A 72 -9.31 5.28 -4.55
CA GLU A 72 -10.06 5.93 -3.47
C GLU A 72 -10.03 7.47 -3.56
N TRP A 73 -9.10 8.02 -4.34
CA TRP A 73 -8.95 9.45 -4.58
C TRP A 73 -9.61 9.88 -5.90
N HIS A 74 -10.20 11.07 -5.93
CA HIS A 74 -10.85 11.62 -7.10
C HIS A 74 -9.87 12.50 -7.90
N LYS A 75 -9.86 12.36 -9.24
CA LYS A 75 -8.97 13.15 -10.12
C LYS A 75 -9.20 14.66 -10.08
N GLY A 76 -10.40 15.06 -9.67
CA GLY A 76 -10.78 16.47 -9.60
C GLY A 76 -10.79 17.09 -10.99
N SER A 77 -10.13 18.24 -11.13
CA SER A 77 -9.89 18.90 -12.42
C SER A 77 -8.64 18.42 -13.16
N LEU A 78 -7.94 17.40 -12.65
CA LEU A 78 -6.70 16.89 -13.23
C LEU A 78 -6.97 15.63 -14.07
N ASP A 79 -5.92 15.17 -14.76
CA ASP A 79 -6.02 14.10 -15.73
C ASP A 79 -6.38 12.76 -15.06
N PHE A 80 -5.70 12.41 -13.97
CA PHE A 80 -5.92 11.17 -13.23
C PHE A 80 -5.80 11.32 -11.69
N PRO A 81 -6.35 10.37 -10.90
CA PRO A 81 -6.38 10.44 -9.43
C PRO A 81 -5.03 10.68 -8.75
N ALA A 82 -3.95 10.02 -9.20
CA ALA A 82 -2.64 10.14 -8.57
C ALA A 82 -2.10 11.58 -8.63
N MET A 83 -2.29 12.31 -9.74
CA MET A 83 -1.88 13.71 -9.86
C MET A 83 -2.60 14.60 -8.84
N SER A 84 -3.91 14.40 -8.67
CA SER A 84 -4.72 15.09 -7.66
C SER A 84 -4.25 14.79 -6.25
N LEU A 85 -4.05 13.52 -5.93
CA LEU A 85 -3.55 13.08 -4.62
C LEU A 85 -2.21 13.75 -4.29
N VAL A 86 -1.24 13.70 -5.20
CA VAL A 86 0.10 14.27 -4.98
C VAL A 86 0.03 15.80 -4.85
N SER A 87 -0.81 16.47 -5.64
CA SER A 87 -1.02 17.92 -5.53
C SER A 87 -1.55 18.31 -4.14
N HIS A 88 -2.59 17.60 -3.66
CA HIS A 88 -3.16 17.82 -2.34
C HIS A 88 -2.19 17.44 -1.21
N TYR A 89 -1.43 16.35 -1.35
CA TYR A 89 -0.37 15.99 -0.41
C TYR A 89 0.69 17.09 -0.28
N LYS A 90 1.19 17.64 -1.40
CA LYS A 90 2.19 18.73 -1.38
C LYS A 90 1.67 19.95 -0.63
N LYS A 91 0.37 20.24 -0.73
CA LYS A 91 -0.27 21.38 -0.08
C LYS A 91 -0.60 21.12 1.40
N HIS A 92 -1.20 19.98 1.72
CA HIS A 92 -1.82 19.71 3.03
C HIS A 92 -1.16 18.57 3.83
N GLY A 93 -0.18 17.86 3.26
CA GLY A 93 0.46 16.71 3.89
C GLY A 93 1.07 17.04 5.26
N LYS A 94 1.73 18.20 5.38
CA LYS A 94 2.30 18.68 6.65
C LYS A 94 1.24 18.95 7.72
N GLU A 95 0.08 19.49 7.33
CA GLU A 95 -1.03 19.80 8.24
C GLU A 95 -1.52 18.56 8.99
N VAL A 96 -1.51 17.41 8.30
CA VAL A 96 -1.98 16.13 8.83
C VAL A 96 -0.82 15.19 9.21
N LYS A 97 0.40 15.72 9.28
CA LYS A 97 1.63 15.01 9.65
C LYS A 97 1.86 13.76 8.78
N ALA A 98 1.60 13.87 7.48
CA ALA A 98 1.88 12.81 6.52
C ALA A 98 3.32 12.92 6.01
N SER A 99 4.05 11.80 6.05
CA SER A 99 5.45 11.74 5.60
C SER A 99 5.60 11.46 4.10
N SER A 100 4.57 10.92 3.46
CA SER A 100 4.53 10.61 2.03
C SER A 100 3.11 10.76 1.45
N ALA A 101 2.99 10.73 0.12
CA ALA A 101 1.69 10.74 -0.55
C ALA A 101 0.85 9.49 -0.20
N ALA A 102 1.48 8.33 -0.07
CA ALA A 102 0.83 7.10 0.36
C ALA A 102 0.33 7.18 1.81
N ASP A 103 1.16 7.70 2.73
CA ASP A 103 0.73 7.93 4.13
C ASP A 103 -0.43 8.95 4.18
N TYR A 104 -0.37 10.01 3.39
CA TYR A 104 -1.45 11.00 3.28
C TYR A 104 -2.77 10.37 2.80
N LEU A 105 -2.73 9.54 1.76
CA LEU A 105 -3.89 8.78 1.28
C LEU A 105 -4.48 7.89 2.38
N ASN A 106 -3.63 7.12 3.06
CA ASN A 106 -4.07 6.22 4.12
C ASN A 106 -4.72 6.96 5.28
N LYS A 107 -4.14 8.10 5.72
CA LYS A 107 -4.75 8.95 6.75
C LYS A 107 -6.10 9.50 6.31
N ALA A 108 -6.23 9.92 5.05
CA ALA A 108 -7.49 10.43 4.52
C ALA A 108 -8.57 9.33 4.46
N ILE A 109 -8.22 8.13 4.00
CA ILE A 109 -9.10 6.96 3.97
C ILE A 109 -9.59 6.63 5.38
N GLU A 110 -8.69 6.59 6.36
CA GLU A 110 -9.06 6.29 7.74
C GLU A 110 -9.98 7.37 8.33
N TYR A 111 -9.64 8.65 8.14
CA TYR A 111 -10.46 9.76 8.61
C TYR A 111 -11.87 9.73 7.98
N ARG A 112 -11.99 9.40 6.69
CA ARG A 112 -13.27 9.27 5.98
C ARG A 112 -14.25 8.32 6.68
N ARG A 113 -13.76 7.23 7.28
CA ARG A 113 -14.60 6.22 7.98
C ARG A 113 -15.40 6.80 9.14
N THR A 114 -14.89 7.86 9.77
CA THR A 114 -15.47 8.45 10.98
C THR A 114 -15.95 9.90 10.81
N ALA A 115 -15.52 10.58 9.74
CA ALA A 115 -15.80 12.00 9.48
C ALA A 115 -17.30 12.31 9.33
N LYS A 116 -18.09 11.39 8.76
CA LYS A 116 -19.53 11.59 8.51
C LYS A 116 -20.38 11.47 9.78
N LYS A 117 -19.89 10.80 10.83
CA LYS A 117 -20.67 10.46 12.02
C LYS A 117 -20.90 11.69 12.90
N GLY A 118 -22.16 12.09 13.06
CA GLY A 118 -22.57 13.19 13.94
C GLY A 118 -22.19 14.58 13.44
N VAL A 119 -21.90 14.73 12.15
CA VAL A 119 -21.48 16.02 11.54
C VAL A 119 -22.40 16.37 10.39
N LYS A 120 -22.87 17.63 10.36
CA LYS A 120 -23.59 18.19 9.21
C LYS A 120 -22.58 18.68 8.16
N PRO A 121 -22.56 18.15 6.93
CA PRO A 121 -21.63 18.60 5.91
C PRO A 121 -22.00 19.97 5.35
N SER A 122 -21.01 20.69 4.83
CA SER A 122 -21.20 21.89 4.00
C SER A 122 -20.93 21.58 2.53
N LYS A 123 -21.55 22.33 1.61
CA LYS A 123 -21.23 22.22 0.17
C LYS A 123 -19.86 22.85 -0.11
N VAL A 124 -19.15 22.29 -1.08
CA VAL A 124 -17.91 22.86 -1.63
C VAL A 124 -18.11 23.06 -3.12
N SER A 125 -17.92 24.29 -3.58
CA SER A 125 -17.94 24.63 -5.01
C SER A 125 -16.58 24.32 -5.63
N GLY A 126 -16.56 23.86 -6.87
CA GLY A 126 -15.35 23.55 -7.61
C GLY A 126 -15.62 22.75 -8.88
N ALA A 127 -14.57 22.20 -9.47
CA ALA A 127 -14.64 21.43 -10.72
C ALA A 127 -15.52 20.17 -10.61
N VAL A 128 -15.61 19.58 -9.43
CA VAL A 128 -16.48 18.41 -9.19
C VAL A 128 -17.76 18.90 -8.52
N ALA A 129 -18.89 18.64 -9.18
CA ALA A 129 -20.19 19.01 -8.65
C ALA A 129 -20.59 18.14 -7.45
N GLY A 130 -21.35 18.72 -6.52
CA GLY A 130 -21.95 17.99 -5.41
C GLY A 130 -21.00 17.60 -4.27
N VAL A 131 -19.78 18.14 -4.26
CA VAL A 131 -18.78 17.87 -3.20
C VAL A 131 -19.27 18.36 -1.85
N LYS A 132 -19.05 17.53 -0.83
CA LYS A 132 -19.40 17.82 0.56
C LYS A 132 -18.16 17.80 1.45
N ARG A 133 -17.99 18.86 2.25
CA ARG A 133 -16.96 18.93 3.29
C ARG A 133 -17.52 18.45 4.62
N TYR A 134 -16.81 17.52 5.25
CA TYR A 134 -17.08 17.06 6.61
C TYR A 134 -15.96 17.55 7.52
N LYS A 135 -16.31 18.27 8.59
CA LYS A 135 -15.36 18.84 9.55
C LYS A 135 -15.51 18.15 10.91
N LYS A 136 -14.42 17.59 11.43
CA LYS A 136 -14.41 16.89 12.73
C LYS A 136 -13.01 16.91 13.34
N ASN A 137 -12.91 17.18 14.64
CA ASN A 137 -11.65 17.13 15.41
C ASN A 137 -10.51 17.95 14.77
N GLY A 138 -10.80 19.20 14.38
CA GLY A 138 -9.82 20.13 13.80
C GLY A 138 -9.38 19.80 12.36
N LYS A 139 -9.93 18.74 11.76
CA LYS A 139 -9.65 18.34 10.37
C LYS A 139 -10.88 18.49 9.50
N TYR A 140 -10.68 18.43 8.19
CA TYR A 140 -11.74 18.34 7.20
C TYR A 140 -11.42 17.29 6.13
N ILE A 141 -12.46 16.74 5.52
CA ILE A 141 -12.36 15.93 4.30
C ILE A 141 -13.46 16.33 3.32
N ASP A 142 -13.08 16.50 2.06
CA ASP A 142 -13.99 16.78 0.95
C ASP A 142 -14.24 15.49 0.18
N LEU A 143 -15.51 15.10 0.07
CA LEU A 143 -15.93 13.89 -0.62
C LEU A 143 -16.81 14.24 -1.82
N ALA A 144 -16.49 13.63 -2.96
CA ALA A 144 -17.34 13.62 -4.12
C ALA A 144 -18.64 12.82 -3.86
N PRO A 145 -19.68 12.95 -4.71
CA PRO A 145 -20.92 12.17 -4.56
C PRO A 145 -20.71 10.65 -4.52
N ASP A 146 -19.68 10.14 -5.22
CA ASP A 146 -19.27 8.73 -5.23
C ASP A 146 -18.43 8.31 -4.01
N ASN A 147 -18.29 9.18 -3.00
CA ASN A 147 -17.47 9.04 -1.79
C ASN A 147 -15.94 8.94 -2.02
N ARG A 148 -15.43 9.16 -3.23
CA ARG A 148 -13.99 9.34 -3.42
C ARG A 148 -13.52 10.65 -2.81
N ILE A 149 -12.27 10.64 -2.35
CA ILE A 149 -11.66 11.76 -1.63
C ILE A 149 -11.19 12.81 -2.63
N ILE A 150 -11.55 14.08 -2.41
CA ILE A 150 -11.05 15.21 -3.20
C ILE A 150 -9.92 15.93 -2.46
N SER A 151 -10.10 16.18 -1.16
CA SER A 151 -9.13 16.91 -0.34
C SER A 151 -9.21 16.47 1.11
N PHE A 152 -8.10 16.56 1.83
CA PHE A 152 -7.98 16.25 3.25
C PHE A 152 -6.98 17.20 3.93
N GLY A 153 -7.33 17.80 5.07
CA GLY A 153 -6.45 18.78 5.72
C GLY A 153 -6.94 19.22 7.08
N THR A 154 -6.34 20.30 7.60
CA THR A 154 -6.80 20.96 8.83
C THR A 154 -7.72 22.13 8.53
N GLN A 155 -8.60 22.47 9.48
CA GLN A 155 -9.60 23.54 9.32
C GLN A 155 -8.98 24.93 9.25
#